data_AF-A0A832CHK1-F1
#
_entry.id   AF-A0A832CHK1-F1
#
_cell.length_a   1.000
_cell.length_b   1.000
_cell.length_c   1.000
_cell.angle_alpha   90.00
_cell.angle_beta   90.00
_cell.angle_gamma   90.00
#
_symmetry.space_group_name_H-M   'P 1'
#
loop_
_entity.id
_entity.type
_entity.pdbx_description
1 polymer ?
#
loop_
_entity_poly.entity_id
_entity_poly.type
_entity_poly.pdbx_seq_one_letter_code
_entity_poly.pdbx_strand_id
1 'polypeptide(L)'
;MTVAYQVVIQPGSNLIANQLIYKENKLSQIMPEAPAGTLVYKWDVATQQFLPPSQYSPISGWSIEYIFELGEGFLVYSPATFTNMFIGQMWAGFDPDTGSFMPPIVLGPGIVLRSCVVPIENPEFSDIIGRAPMQSEWIKWIDPATQTFYISVFTGGAWSAGFPTLLPGQAAFFGLIPEPTVAGFASLAFLITLIRKKAATKN
;
A
#
# COMPACT_ATOMS: atom_id res chain seq x y z
N MET A 1 8.92 -21.25 -6.70
CA MET A 1 10.29 -20.73 -6.88
C MET A 1 10.61 -19.80 -5.72
N THR A 2 11.77 -19.93 -5.09
CA THR A 2 12.23 -18.97 -4.07
C THR A 2 12.95 -17.83 -4.78
N VAL A 3 12.63 -16.60 -4.41
CA VAL A 3 13.21 -15.37 -4.94
C VAL A 3 13.68 -14.48 -3.79
N ALA A 4 14.54 -13.52 -4.11
CA ALA A 4 15.03 -12.55 -3.15
C ALA A 4 15.27 -11.20 -3.82
N TYR A 5 15.06 -10.12 -3.06
CA TYR A 5 15.44 -8.77 -3.46
C TYR A 5 15.91 -7.98 -2.24
N GLN A 6 16.66 -6.92 -2.50
CA GLN A 6 17.24 -6.07 -1.47
C GLN A 6 16.54 -4.71 -1.45
N VAL A 7 16.35 -4.17 -0.25
CA VAL A 7 15.89 -2.80 -0.04
C VAL A 7 16.95 -2.07 0.76
N VAL A 8 17.43 -0.95 0.23
CA VAL A 8 18.31 -0.04 0.96
C VAL A 8 17.44 0.86 1.84
N ILE A 9 17.63 0.75 3.15
CA ILE A 9 16.98 1.57 4.16
C ILE A 9 17.90 2.74 4.48
N GLN A 10 17.42 3.96 4.29
CA GLN A 10 18.16 5.19 4.58
C GLN A 10 18.00 5.61 6.05
N PRO A 11 18.89 6.46 6.59
CA PRO A 11 18.67 7.07 7.89
C PRO A 11 17.39 7.91 7.88
N GLY A 12 16.63 7.88 8.96
CA GLY A 12 15.30 8.47 9.04
C GLY A 12 14.21 7.52 8.57
N SER A 13 13.15 8.08 8.00
CA SER A 13 11.91 7.38 7.64
C SER A 13 12.01 6.65 6.30
N ASN A 14 11.47 5.44 6.26
CA ASN A 14 11.35 4.60 5.06
C ASN A 14 9.99 3.89 5.12
N LEU A 15 9.25 3.91 4.01
CA LEU A 15 8.01 3.12 3.88
C LEU A 15 8.35 1.87 3.08
N ILE A 16 8.25 0.70 3.72
CA ILE A 16 8.62 -0.57 3.10
C ILE A 16 7.57 -1.65 3.34
N ALA A 17 7.60 -2.71 2.54
CA ALA A 17 6.74 -3.88 2.68
C ALA A 17 7.49 -5.15 2.24
N ASN A 18 7.12 -6.29 2.83
CA ASN A 18 7.50 -7.59 2.27
C ASN A 18 6.47 -8.00 1.20
N GLN A 19 6.95 -8.25 -0.02
CA GLN A 19 6.14 -8.67 -1.17
C GLN A 19 6.33 -10.17 -1.48
N LEU A 20 6.98 -10.92 -0.57
CA LEU A 20 7.22 -12.35 -0.70
C LEU A 20 6.56 -13.12 0.43
N ILE A 21 6.02 -14.28 0.10
CA ILE A 21 5.51 -15.24 1.06
C ILE A 21 6.71 -15.91 1.75
N TYR A 22 6.89 -15.62 3.05
CA TYR A 22 7.92 -16.25 3.86
C TYR A 22 7.39 -16.54 5.27
N LYS A 23 7.23 -17.83 5.58
CA LYS A 23 6.75 -18.31 6.89
C LYS A 23 5.46 -17.58 7.33
N GLU A 24 5.51 -16.92 8.48
CA GLU A 24 4.40 -16.17 9.07
C GLU A 24 4.53 -14.66 8.87
N ASN A 25 5.48 -14.21 8.04
CA ASN A 25 5.72 -12.80 7.75
C ASN A 25 5.90 -11.93 9.02
N LYS A 26 6.55 -12.51 10.03
CA LYS A 26 6.90 -11.87 11.29
C LYS A 26 8.03 -10.86 11.09
N LEU A 27 8.05 -9.79 11.87
CA LEU A 27 9.07 -8.73 11.80
C LEU A 27 10.49 -9.29 11.91
N SER A 28 10.74 -10.17 12.88
CA SER A 28 12.04 -10.84 13.06
C SER A 28 12.40 -11.83 11.94
N GLN A 29 11.43 -12.22 11.11
CA GLN A 29 11.66 -13.07 9.94
C GLN A 29 11.97 -12.25 8.69
N ILE A 30 11.29 -11.12 8.50
CA ILE A 30 11.44 -10.28 7.31
C ILE A 30 12.52 -9.21 7.45
N MET A 31 12.89 -8.86 8.68
CA MET A 31 13.99 -7.96 9.03
C MET A 31 14.71 -8.52 10.26
N PRO A 32 15.51 -9.59 10.10
CA PRO A 32 16.16 -10.28 11.22
C PRO A 32 17.21 -9.42 11.93
N GLU A 33 17.83 -8.50 11.20
CA GLU A 33 18.87 -7.61 11.70
C GLU A 33 18.61 -6.18 11.24
N ALA A 34 18.94 -5.23 12.12
CA ALA A 34 18.88 -3.80 11.83
C ALA A 34 19.91 -3.06 12.71
N PRO A 35 20.24 -1.80 12.42
CA PRO A 35 21.00 -0.97 13.34
C PRO A 35 20.29 -0.84 14.70
N ALA A 36 21.06 -0.88 15.79
CA ALA A 36 20.54 -0.70 17.14
C ALA A 36 19.75 0.61 17.25
N GLY A 37 18.53 0.53 17.81
CA GLY A 37 17.64 1.69 17.93
C GLY A 37 16.73 1.94 16.72
N THR A 38 16.81 1.12 15.65
CA THR A 38 15.82 1.14 14.56
C THR A 38 14.42 0.91 15.12
N LEU A 39 13.45 1.71 14.66
CA LEU A 39 12.04 1.61 15.05
C LEU A 39 11.19 1.15 13.87
N VAL A 40 10.21 0.28 14.14
CA VAL A 40 9.20 -0.17 13.19
C VAL A 40 7.82 0.20 13.73
N TYR A 41 7.03 0.88 12.90
CA TYR A 41 5.66 1.24 13.20
C TYR A 41 4.72 0.53 12.22
N LYS A 42 3.84 -0.31 12.77
CA LYS A 42 2.74 -0.92 12.00
C LYS A 42 1.55 0.03 11.98
N TRP A 43 1.00 0.29 10.80
CA TRP A 43 -0.21 1.08 10.64
C TRP A 43 -1.45 0.22 10.95
N ASP A 44 -2.31 0.70 11.83
CA ASP A 44 -3.60 0.06 12.12
C ASP A 44 -4.70 0.75 11.32
N VAL A 45 -5.21 0.02 10.31
CA VAL A 45 -6.29 0.50 9.43
C VAL A 45 -7.60 0.69 10.19
N ALA A 46 -7.85 -0.06 11.28
CA ALA A 46 -9.10 0.06 12.02
C ALA A 46 -9.15 1.35 12.85
N THR A 47 -8.04 1.69 13.51
CA THR A 47 -7.95 2.88 14.38
C THR A 47 -7.38 4.11 13.67
N GLN A 48 -6.86 3.95 12.45
CA GLN A 48 -6.24 5.01 11.66
C GLN A 48 -5.05 5.66 12.40
N GLN A 49 -4.27 4.83 13.09
CA GLN A 49 -3.12 5.24 13.89
C GLN A 49 -1.99 4.20 13.77
N PHE A 50 -0.77 4.61 14.10
CA PHE A 50 0.31 3.64 14.27
C PHE A 50 0.15 2.90 15.61
N LEU A 51 0.40 1.60 15.58
CA LEU A 51 0.64 0.82 16.79
C LEU A 51 1.93 1.30 17.49
N PRO A 52 2.15 0.95 18.77
CA PRO A 52 3.39 1.26 19.47
C PRO A 52 4.64 0.87 18.66
N PRO A 53 5.76 1.60 18.71
CA PRO A 53 6.93 1.20 17.95
C PRO A 53 7.55 -0.11 18.49
N SER A 54 7.95 -0.98 17.58
CA SER A 54 8.91 -2.04 17.87
C SER A 54 10.33 -1.49 17.69
N GLN A 55 11.20 -1.67 18.67
CA GLN A 55 12.59 -1.19 18.64
C GLN A 55 13.54 -2.37 18.53
N TYR A 56 14.52 -2.27 17.63
CA TYR A 56 15.57 -3.27 17.48
C TYR A 56 16.72 -3.05 18.47
N SER A 57 17.11 -4.14 19.13
CA SER A 57 18.34 -4.25 19.93
C SER A 57 19.14 -5.47 19.47
N PRO A 58 20.47 -5.36 19.26
CA PRO A 58 21.30 -6.50 18.90
C PRO A 58 21.31 -7.64 19.94
N ILE A 59 20.93 -7.34 21.19
CA ILE A 59 20.94 -8.32 22.30
C ILE A 59 19.63 -9.10 22.37
N SER A 60 18.49 -8.43 22.16
CA SER A 60 17.16 -8.98 22.38
C SER A 60 16.29 -9.09 21.13
N GLY A 61 16.77 -8.60 19.98
CA GLY A 61 15.97 -8.48 18.76
C GLY A 61 14.93 -7.35 18.87
N TRP A 62 13.80 -7.55 18.20
CA TRP A 62 12.67 -6.62 18.19
C TRP A 62 11.89 -6.66 19.51
N SER A 63 11.56 -5.48 20.06
CA SER A 63 10.80 -5.39 21.32
C SER A 63 9.34 -5.83 21.19
N ILE A 64 8.75 -5.72 20.00
CA ILE A 64 7.40 -6.18 19.66
C ILE A 64 7.47 -6.98 18.36
N GLU A 65 6.90 -8.18 18.36
CA GLU A 65 6.84 -9.03 17.17
C GLU A 65 5.56 -8.74 16.38
N TYR A 66 5.69 -7.94 15.31
CA TYR A 66 4.58 -7.70 14.38
C TYR A 66 4.49 -8.80 13.35
N ILE A 67 3.25 -9.12 12.94
CA ILE A 67 2.95 -9.97 11.80
C ILE A 67 2.37 -9.08 10.71
N PHE A 68 2.85 -9.21 9.49
CA PHE A 68 2.39 -8.42 8.35
C PHE A 68 1.64 -9.29 7.35
N GLU A 69 0.64 -8.74 6.67
CA GLU A 69 0.07 -9.38 5.48
C GLU A 69 1.02 -9.21 4.29
N LEU A 70 0.82 -10.00 3.23
CA LEU A 70 1.60 -9.86 2.00
C LEU A 70 1.33 -8.48 1.38
N GLY A 71 2.40 -7.72 1.10
CA GLY A 71 2.27 -6.34 0.61
C GLY A 71 1.79 -5.33 1.66
N GLU A 72 1.59 -5.74 2.93
CA GLU A 72 1.34 -4.79 4.02
C GLU A 72 2.60 -3.99 4.28
N GLY A 73 2.47 -2.67 4.18
CA GLY A 73 3.56 -1.76 4.43
C GLY A 73 3.68 -1.37 5.90
N PHE A 74 4.86 -0.93 6.27
CA PHE A 74 5.19 -0.41 7.59
C PHE A 74 6.22 0.72 7.46
N LEU A 75 6.25 1.58 8.48
CA LEU A 75 7.24 2.65 8.59
C LEU A 75 8.45 2.14 9.37
N VAL A 76 9.63 2.30 8.79
CA VAL A 76 10.91 2.08 9.46
C VAL A 76 11.57 3.43 9.70
N TYR A 77 11.91 3.72 10.95
CA TYR A 77 12.82 4.81 11.29
C TYR A 77 14.18 4.22 11.66
N SER A 78 15.20 4.47 10.85
CA SER A 78 16.55 3.91 11.08
C SER A 78 17.57 4.98 11.47
N PRO A 79 18.46 4.72 12.44
CA PRO A 79 19.54 5.65 12.79
C PRO A 79 20.70 5.65 11.79
N ALA A 80 20.81 4.63 10.92
CA ALA A 80 21.91 4.49 9.97
C ALA A 80 21.45 3.74 8.71
N THR A 81 22.15 3.92 7.59
CA THR A 81 21.86 3.18 6.37
C THR A 81 22.15 1.69 6.57
N PHE A 82 21.25 0.83 6.11
CA PHE A 82 21.49 -0.61 6.02
C PHE A 82 20.69 -1.23 4.87
N THR A 83 21.01 -2.47 4.51
CA THR A 83 20.30 -3.20 3.47
C THR A 83 19.53 -4.35 4.11
N ASN A 84 18.21 -4.37 3.91
CA ASN A 84 17.38 -5.51 4.27
C ASN A 84 17.19 -6.42 3.05
N MET A 85 17.29 -7.73 3.26
CA MET A 85 17.03 -8.72 2.22
C MET A 85 15.70 -9.42 2.48
N PHE A 86 14.75 -9.26 1.57
CA PHE A 86 13.53 -10.06 1.57
C PHE A 86 13.78 -11.33 0.77
N ILE A 87 13.44 -12.48 1.35
CA ILE A 87 13.57 -13.80 0.72
C ILE A 87 12.26 -14.55 0.93
N GLY A 88 11.74 -15.18 -0.12
CA GLY A 88 10.50 -15.94 0.00
C GLY A 88 9.99 -16.42 -1.36
N GLN A 89 8.72 -16.76 -1.41
CA GLN A 89 8.05 -17.19 -2.64
C GLN A 89 7.20 -16.04 -3.19
N MET A 90 7.12 -15.94 -4.52
CA MET A 90 6.17 -15.02 -5.15
C MET A 90 4.73 -15.42 -4.80
N TRP A 91 3.83 -14.45 -4.84
CA TRP A 91 2.41 -14.69 -4.68
C TRP A 91 1.89 -15.69 -5.73
N ALA A 92 1.05 -16.64 -5.31
CA ALA A 92 0.56 -17.70 -6.20
C ALA A 92 -0.32 -17.20 -7.35
N GLY A 93 -0.88 -15.98 -7.25
CA GLY A 93 -1.65 -15.36 -8.32
C GLY A 93 -0.81 -14.62 -9.37
N PHE A 94 0.52 -14.67 -9.28
CA PHE A 94 1.43 -14.14 -10.29
C PHE A 94 1.78 -15.22 -11.32
N ASP A 95 1.60 -14.90 -12.59
CA ASP A 95 2.07 -15.71 -13.72
C ASP A 95 3.44 -15.23 -14.18
N PRO A 96 4.53 -15.99 -13.93
CA PRO A 96 5.88 -15.59 -14.30
C PRO A 96 6.14 -15.63 -15.82
N ASP A 97 5.35 -16.38 -16.59
CA ASP A 97 5.56 -16.52 -18.03
C ASP A 97 5.01 -15.30 -18.78
N THR A 98 3.91 -14.73 -18.28
CA THR A 98 3.25 -13.55 -18.87
C THR A 98 3.49 -12.25 -18.10
N GLY A 99 4.01 -12.33 -16.87
CA GLY A 99 4.14 -11.20 -15.96
C GLY A 99 2.79 -10.69 -15.43
N SER A 100 1.69 -11.39 -15.70
CA SER A 100 0.34 -10.95 -15.36
C SER A 100 -0.05 -11.38 -13.95
N PHE A 101 -0.83 -10.54 -13.28
CA PHE A 101 -1.46 -10.85 -12.00
C PHE A 101 -2.71 -9.99 -11.80
N MET A 102 -3.59 -10.43 -10.90
CA MET A 102 -4.75 -9.65 -10.47
C MET A 102 -4.73 -9.57 -8.95
N PRO A 103 -4.26 -8.48 -8.33
CA PRO A 103 -4.11 -8.42 -6.89
C PRO A 103 -5.49 -8.40 -6.19
N PRO A 104 -5.58 -8.87 -4.93
CA PRO A 104 -6.80 -8.76 -4.15
C PRO A 104 -7.27 -7.30 -4.03
N ILE A 105 -8.57 -7.07 -4.19
CA ILE A 105 -9.16 -5.73 -4.05
C ILE A 105 -9.13 -5.31 -2.58
N VAL A 106 -8.51 -4.16 -2.31
CA VAL A 106 -8.58 -3.51 -0.98
C VAL A 106 -9.90 -2.74 -0.90
N LEU A 107 -10.77 -3.15 0.04
CA LEU A 107 -12.11 -2.60 0.21
C LEU A 107 -12.19 -1.62 1.38
N GLY A 108 -13.10 -0.66 1.25
CA GLY A 108 -13.50 0.25 2.32
C GLY A 108 -12.72 1.57 2.33
N PRO A 109 -13.29 2.62 2.95
CA PRO A 109 -12.63 3.91 3.08
C PRO A 109 -11.54 3.88 4.15
N GLY A 110 -10.63 4.85 4.07
CA GLY A 110 -9.61 5.09 5.08
C GLY A 110 -8.20 5.08 4.50
N ILE A 111 -7.22 5.22 5.37
CA ILE A 111 -5.81 5.20 5.01
C ILE A 111 -5.29 3.77 5.19
N VAL A 112 -4.65 3.24 4.15
CA VAL A 112 -3.91 1.99 4.19
C VAL A 112 -2.44 2.23 3.83
N LEU A 113 -1.53 1.45 4.41
CA LEU A 113 -0.11 1.46 4.07
C LEU A 113 0.22 0.16 3.36
N ARG A 114 0.52 0.23 2.07
CA ARG A 114 0.62 -0.95 1.19
C ARG A 114 1.72 -0.81 0.15
N SER A 115 2.12 -1.95 -0.38
CA SER A 115 2.91 -2.12 -1.61
C SER A 115 2.21 -3.15 -2.50
N CYS A 116 2.71 -3.35 -3.72
CA CYS A 116 2.23 -4.42 -4.59
C CYS A 116 2.46 -5.79 -3.91
N VAL A 117 1.61 -6.78 -4.15
CA VAL A 117 1.78 -8.15 -3.64
C VAL A 117 2.83 -8.96 -4.42
N VAL A 118 3.40 -8.36 -5.47
CA VAL A 118 4.47 -8.93 -6.30
C VAL A 118 5.61 -7.91 -6.39
N PRO A 119 6.89 -8.33 -6.32
CA PRO A 119 8.04 -7.43 -6.40
C PRO A 119 8.32 -6.97 -7.84
N ILE A 120 7.48 -6.07 -8.35
CA ILE A 120 7.66 -5.40 -9.64
C ILE A 120 8.15 -3.96 -9.46
N GLU A 121 8.79 -3.42 -10.49
CA GLU A 121 9.15 -2.01 -10.56
C GLU A 121 7.99 -1.18 -11.11
N ASN A 122 7.80 0.01 -10.56
CA ASN A 122 6.78 0.99 -10.97
C ASN A 122 5.35 0.39 -11.03
N PRO A 123 4.86 -0.26 -9.96
CA PRO A 123 3.47 -0.71 -9.90
C PRO A 123 2.54 0.48 -10.05
N GLU A 124 1.38 0.29 -10.67
CA GLU A 124 0.32 1.30 -10.72
C GLU A 124 -0.64 1.18 -9.53
N PHE A 125 -1.59 2.10 -9.42
CA PHE A 125 -2.60 2.06 -8.35
C PHE A 125 -3.38 0.74 -8.34
N SER A 126 -3.77 0.23 -9.52
CA SER A 126 -4.49 -1.03 -9.66
C SER A 126 -3.65 -2.25 -9.27
N ASP A 127 -2.34 -2.18 -9.41
CA ASP A 127 -1.41 -3.26 -9.04
C ASP A 127 -1.27 -3.41 -7.53
N ILE A 128 -1.63 -2.37 -6.76
CA ILE A 128 -1.54 -2.31 -5.31
C ILE A 128 -2.91 -2.46 -4.64
N ILE A 129 -3.92 -1.77 -5.18
CA ILE A 129 -5.27 -1.67 -4.59
C ILE A 129 -6.26 -2.66 -5.24
N GLY A 130 -5.94 -3.20 -6.43
CA GLY A 130 -6.79 -4.14 -7.16
C GLY A 130 -7.95 -3.52 -7.94
N ARG A 131 -7.98 -2.19 -8.05
CA ARG A 131 -8.97 -1.46 -8.86
C ARG A 131 -8.43 -0.14 -9.37
N ALA A 132 -9.15 0.50 -10.28
CA ALA A 132 -8.86 1.86 -10.71
C ALA A 132 -9.02 2.88 -9.55
N PRO A 133 -8.25 3.98 -9.55
CA PRO A 133 -8.41 5.05 -8.58
C PRO A 133 -9.72 5.84 -8.77
N MET A 134 -10.20 6.42 -7.68
CA MET A 134 -11.42 7.22 -7.64
C MET A 134 -11.12 8.69 -7.34
N GLN A 135 -12.03 9.57 -7.79
CA GLN A 135 -11.89 11.01 -7.62
C GLN A 135 -11.70 11.39 -6.14
N SER A 136 -10.64 12.13 -5.83
CA SER A 136 -10.23 12.56 -4.48
C SER A 136 -9.49 11.52 -3.63
N GLU A 137 -9.22 10.33 -4.16
CA GLU A 137 -8.23 9.44 -3.54
C GLU A 137 -6.84 10.03 -3.63
N TRP A 138 -5.97 9.68 -2.69
CA TRP A 138 -4.63 10.23 -2.65
C TRP A 138 -3.60 9.17 -2.29
N ILE A 139 -2.37 9.43 -2.71
CA ILE A 139 -1.21 8.62 -2.38
C ILE A 139 -0.19 9.52 -1.72
N LYS A 140 0.40 9.07 -0.61
CA LYS A 140 1.51 9.76 0.06
C LYS A 140 2.69 8.80 0.20
N TRP A 141 3.84 9.22 -0.28
CA TRP A 141 5.08 8.45 -0.22
C TRP A 141 6.24 9.34 0.23
N ILE A 142 7.40 8.74 0.46
CA ILE A 142 8.61 9.43 0.88
C ILE A 142 9.75 9.09 -0.09
N ASP A 143 10.57 10.09 -0.42
CA ASP A 143 11.94 9.85 -0.88
C ASP A 143 12.83 9.67 0.36
N PRO A 144 13.29 8.44 0.66
CA PRO A 144 14.06 8.17 1.86
C PRO A 144 15.46 8.79 1.83
N ALA A 145 16.01 9.13 0.65
CA ALA A 145 17.33 9.76 0.58
C ALA A 145 17.27 11.24 0.99
N THR A 146 16.21 11.95 0.60
CA THR A 146 16.01 13.37 0.93
C THR A 146 15.08 13.59 2.13
N GLN A 147 14.45 12.54 2.65
CA GLN A 147 13.44 12.59 3.71
C GLN A 147 12.24 13.48 3.35
N THR A 148 11.96 13.62 2.05
CA THR A 148 10.88 14.46 1.54
C THR A 148 9.62 13.63 1.31
N PHE A 149 8.50 14.04 1.92
CA PHE A 149 7.20 13.46 1.63
C PHE A 149 6.54 14.14 0.43
N TYR A 150 5.94 13.31 -0.42
CA TYR A 150 5.14 13.73 -1.56
C TYR A 150 3.71 13.27 -1.37
N ILE A 151 2.78 14.00 -1.97
CA ILE A 151 1.37 13.62 -2.04
C ILE A 151 0.86 13.86 -3.46
N SER A 152 0.04 12.95 -3.94
CA SER A 152 -0.64 13.06 -5.22
C SER A 152 -2.11 12.72 -5.03
N VAL A 153 -2.99 13.54 -5.58
CA VAL A 153 -4.44 13.35 -5.48
C VAL A 153 -4.98 13.01 -6.87
N PHE A 154 -5.85 12.00 -6.95
CA PHE A 154 -6.50 11.62 -8.18
C PHE A 154 -7.63 12.60 -8.50
N THR A 155 -7.46 13.37 -9.57
CA THR A 155 -8.44 14.36 -10.00
C THR A 155 -8.53 14.46 -11.52
N GLY A 156 -9.76 14.49 -12.05
CA GLY A 156 -9.98 14.65 -13.49
C GLY A 156 -9.38 13.52 -14.33
N GLY A 157 -9.26 12.31 -13.77
CA GLY A 157 -8.70 11.14 -14.46
C GLY A 157 -7.18 11.02 -14.40
N ALA A 158 -6.47 11.90 -13.67
CA ALA A 158 -5.03 11.87 -13.54
C ALA A 158 -4.56 12.16 -12.10
N TRP A 159 -3.33 11.76 -11.80
CA TRP A 159 -2.66 12.06 -10.54
C TRP A 159 -2.02 13.46 -10.58
N SER A 160 -2.35 14.32 -9.61
CA SER A 160 -1.93 15.74 -9.59
C SER A 160 -0.42 15.94 -9.63
N ALA A 161 0.35 15.00 -9.06
CA ALA A 161 1.81 15.00 -9.03
C ALA A 161 2.39 13.75 -9.71
N GLY A 162 1.61 13.07 -10.57
CA GLY A 162 1.95 11.75 -11.09
C GLY A 162 1.78 10.63 -10.05
N PHE A 163 1.98 9.39 -10.50
CA PHE A 163 2.04 8.21 -9.63
C PHE A 163 3.50 7.98 -9.19
N PRO A 164 3.77 7.58 -7.93
CA PRO A 164 5.13 7.33 -7.47
C PRO A 164 5.83 6.19 -8.23
N THR A 165 7.10 6.38 -8.55
CA THR A 165 7.99 5.30 -9.02
C THR A 165 8.45 4.46 -7.83
N LEU A 166 7.65 3.46 -7.44
CA LEU A 166 8.00 2.54 -6.35
C LEU A 166 8.85 1.38 -6.87
N LEU A 167 9.92 1.07 -6.16
CA LEU A 167 10.74 -0.12 -6.38
C LEU A 167 10.25 -1.31 -5.53
N PRO A 168 10.68 -2.54 -5.85
CA PRO A 168 10.41 -3.70 -5.00
C PRO A 168 10.73 -3.43 -3.52
N GLY A 169 9.76 -3.74 -2.67
CA GLY A 169 9.78 -3.57 -1.24
C GLY A 169 9.49 -2.15 -0.73
N GLN A 170 9.27 -1.16 -1.60
CA GLN A 170 8.82 0.16 -1.18
C GLN A 170 7.29 0.22 -1.05
N ALA A 171 6.81 0.99 -0.08
CA ALA A 171 5.38 1.14 0.20
C ALA A 171 4.95 2.61 0.17
N ALA A 172 3.64 2.84 0.09
CA ALA A 172 3.04 4.16 0.18
C ALA A 172 1.74 4.11 0.99
N PHE A 173 1.34 5.27 1.51
CA PHE A 173 0.00 5.45 2.06
C PHE A 173 -0.99 5.72 0.93
N PHE A 174 -2.15 5.07 1.00
CA PHE A 174 -3.27 5.27 0.09
C PHE A 174 -4.47 5.71 0.91
N GLY A 175 -4.97 6.92 0.65
CA GLY A 175 -6.23 7.41 1.18
C GLY A 175 -7.37 7.01 0.26
N LEU A 176 -8.11 5.98 0.66
CA LEU A 176 -9.21 5.40 -0.09
C LEU A 176 -10.53 6.05 0.33
N ILE A 177 -11.41 6.25 -0.64
CA ILE A 177 -12.77 6.72 -0.41
C ILE A 177 -13.76 5.56 -0.47
N PRO A 178 -14.99 5.72 0.04
CA PRO A 178 -16.02 4.71 -0.16
C PRO A 178 -16.27 4.51 -1.65
N GLU A 179 -16.33 3.25 -2.10
CA GLU A 179 -16.77 2.92 -3.45
C GLU A 179 -18.13 3.60 -3.72
N PRO A 180 -18.34 4.27 -4.85
CA PRO A 180 -19.64 4.80 -5.20
C PRO A 180 -20.61 3.62 -5.29
N THR A 181 -21.50 3.51 -4.31
CA THR A 181 -22.56 2.52 -4.36
C THR A 181 -23.36 2.75 -5.64
N VAL A 182 -23.62 1.68 -6.39
CA VAL A 182 -24.43 1.68 -7.63
C VAL A 182 -25.83 2.33 -7.42
N ALA A 183 -26.25 2.50 -6.17
CA ALA A 183 -27.42 3.27 -5.74
C ALA A 183 -27.45 4.72 -6.26
N GLY A 184 -26.29 5.36 -6.49
CA GLY A 184 -26.23 6.71 -7.06
C GLY A 184 -26.78 6.79 -8.49
N PHE A 185 -26.52 5.77 -9.32
CA PHE A 185 -26.95 5.76 -10.72
C PHE A 185 -28.41 5.31 -10.89
N ALA A 186 -28.95 4.51 -9.97
CA ALA A 186 -30.37 4.13 -9.98
C ALA A 186 -31.30 5.33 -9.71
N SER A 187 -30.85 6.28 -8.86
CA SER A 187 -31.64 7.48 -8.53
C SER A 187 -31.77 8.46 -9.70
N LEU A 188 -30.74 8.58 -10.55
CA LEU A 188 -30.80 9.44 -11.74
C LEU A 188 -31.67 8.84 -12.85
N ALA A 189 -31.63 7.52 -13.02
CA ALA A 189 -32.52 6.82 -13.97
C ALA A 189 -34.01 6.94 -13.56
N PHE A 190 -34.33 6.85 -12.27
CA PHE A 190 -35.69 7.07 -11.78
C PHE A 190 -36.15 8.53 -11.97
N LEU A 191 -35.28 9.51 -11.72
CA LEU A 191 -35.62 10.93 -11.87
C LEU A 191 -35.90 11.30 -13.34
N ILE A 192 -35.12 10.78 -14.29
CA ILE A 192 -35.33 11.01 -15.73
C ILE A 192 -36.65 10.36 -16.21
N THR A 193 -37.01 9.20 -15.65
CA THR A 193 -38.25 8.51 -16.01
C THR A 193 -39.51 9.23 -15.47
N LEU A 194 -39.40 9.82 -14.27
CA LEU A 194 -40.48 10.62 -13.66
C LEU A 194 -40.70 11.97 -14.36
N ILE A 195 -39.63 12.63 -14.82
CA ILE A 195 -39.74 13.89 -15.57
C ILE A 195 -40.41 13.65 -16.94
N ARG A 196 -40.09 12.54 -17.63
CA ARG A 196 -40.73 12.19 -18.91
C ARG A 196 -42.22 11.86 -18.77
N LYS A 197 -42.65 11.19 -17.68
CA LYS A 197 -44.08 10.90 -17.46
C LYS A 197 -44.91 12.16 -17.17
N LYS A 198 -44.34 13.15 -16.48
CA LYS A 198 -45.06 14.39 -16.13
C LYS A 198 -45.22 15.35 -17.33
N ALA A 199 -44.36 15.25 -18.35
CA ALA A 199 -44.47 16.02 -19.58
C ALA A 199 -45.51 15.47 -20.57
N ALA A 200 -45.86 14.18 -20.48
CA ALA A 200 -46.79 13.51 -21.39
C ALA A 200 -48.29 13.62 -20.99
N THR A 201 -48.62 14.27 -19.86
CA THR A 201 -50.00 14.37 -19.35
C THR A 201 -50.61 15.78 -19.44
N LYS A 202 -50.00 16.69 -20.20
CA LYS A 202 -50.64 17.94 -20.60
C LYS A 202 -50.85 17.93 -22.12
N ASN A 203 -52.01 17.42 -22.53
CA ASN A 203 -52.79 17.82 -23.70
C ASN A 203 -54.19 17.21 -23.55
#